data_AF-A0AAV2IAS2-F1
#
_entry.id   AF-A0AAV2IAS2-F1
#
_cell.length_a   1.000
_cell.length_b   1.000
_cell.length_c   1.000
_cell.angle_alpha   90.00
_cell.angle_beta   90.00
_cell.angle_gamma   90.00
#
_symmetry.space_group_name_H-M   'P 1'
#
loop_
_entity.id
_entity.type
_entity.pdbx_description
1 polymer ?
#
loop_
_entity_poly.entity_id
_entity_poly.type
_entity_poly.pdbx_seq_one_letter_code
_entity_poly.pdbx_strand_id
1 'polypeptide(L)'
;EIEYHNRTCAKVHGGWGNWLQWTCESYDKSVSEKRRRECDNPTPEFKGNYCKGIDEQFGNKTCEPVNGGWGEWSEWSCVSNWLQTNKRYCDKPRPRNNGAFCQGSANSSRAAKCAPPGRPTQ
;
A
#
# COMPACT_ATOMS: atom_id res chain seq x y z
N GLU A 1 18.26 -40.67 40.50
CA GLU A 1 18.37 -40.69 39.02
C GLU A 1 17.54 -39.56 38.46
N ILE A 2 18.13 -38.68 37.66
CA ILE A 2 17.38 -37.66 36.92
C ILE A 2 17.09 -38.30 35.57
N GLU A 3 15.85 -38.71 35.32
CA GLU A 3 15.42 -39.17 34.00
C GLU A 3 15.53 -37.97 33.04
N TYR A 4 16.59 -37.98 32.23
CA TYR A 4 16.64 -37.23 30.99
C TYR A 4 15.54 -37.80 30.09
N HIS A 5 14.34 -37.23 30.21
CA HIS A 5 13.32 -37.38 29.19
C HIS A 5 13.94 -36.81 27.91
N ASN A 6 14.40 -37.70 27.02
CA ASN A 6 14.80 -37.39 25.65
C ASN A 6 13.56 -36.86 24.91
N ARG A 7 13.19 -35.61 25.19
CA ARG A 7 12.12 -34.90 24.49
C ARG A 7 12.68 -34.47 23.15
N THR A 8 12.70 -35.38 22.21
CA THR A 8 12.73 -35.00 20.81
C THR A 8 11.43 -34.26 20.52
N CYS A 9 11.52 -32.96 20.21
CA CYS A 9 10.36 -32.19 19.82
C CYS A 9 9.72 -32.85 18.59
N ALA A 10 8.42 -33.16 18.69
CA ALA A 10 7.70 -33.82 17.61
C ALA A 10 7.62 -32.92 16.38
N LYS A 11 7.82 -33.51 15.20
CA LYS A 11 7.69 -32.80 13.92
C LYS A 11 6.27 -32.24 13.76
N VAL A 12 6.15 -30.94 13.51
CA VAL A 12 4.87 -30.27 13.24
C VAL A 12 4.80 -29.92 11.77
N HIS A 13 3.92 -30.57 11.02
CA HIS A 13 3.68 -30.23 9.63
C HIS A 13 2.79 -28.99 9.54
N GLY A 14 3.06 -28.13 8.55
CA GLY A 14 2.28 -26.92 8.35
C GLY A 14 0.85 -27.19 7.89
N GLY A 15 -0.07 -26.36 8.36
CA GLY A 15 -1.44 -26.29 7.89
C GLY A 15 -1.78 -24.89 7.37
N TRP A 16 -2.65 -24.84 6.37
CA TRP A 16 -3.06 -23.56 5.79
C TRP A 16 -3.89 -22.76 6.79
N GLY A 17 -3.49 -21.51 7.00
CA GLY A 17 -4.34 -20.48 7.55
C GLY A 17 -5.52 -20.16 6.63
N ASN A 18 -6.39 -19.28 7.12
CA ASN A 18 -7.49 -18.78 6.33
C ASN A 18 -6.99 -17.98 5.14
N TRP A 19 -7.78 -17.98 4.07
CA TRP A 19 -7.57 -17.05 2.98
C TRP A 19 -7.73 -15.61 3.48
N LEU A 20 -6.76 -14.76 3.16
CA LEU A 20 -6.86 -13.31 3.31
C LEU A 20 -7.96 -12.77 2.40
N GLN A 21 -8.37 -11.52 2.66
CA GLN A 21 -9.37 -10.84 1.84
C GLN A 21 -8.88 -10.67 0.40
N TRP A 22 -9.82 -10.62 -0.54
CA TRP A 22 -9.54 -10.28 -1.92
C TRP A 22 -9.01 -8.86 -2.03
N THR A 23 -7.95 -8.69 -2.81
CA THR A 23 -7.34 -7.40 -3.12
C THR A 23 -7.25 -7.24 -4.63
N CYS A 24 -7.32 -6.00 -5.10
CA CYS A 24 -7.09 -5.70 -6.51
C CYS A 24 -5.60 -5.48 -6.74
N GLU A 25 -5.00 -6.26 -7.63
CA GLU A 25 -3.61 -6.08 -8.05
C GLU A 25 -3.57 -5.86 -9.57
N SER A 26 -2.74 -4.92 -10.00
CA SER A 26 -2.52 -4.64 -11.43
C SER A 26 -1.44 -5.56 -11.99
N TYR A 27 -1.80 -6.36 -12.99
CA TYR A 27 -0.89 -7.22 -13.74
C TYR A 27 -0.89 -6.78 -15.20
N ASP A 28 0.24 -6.21 -15.63
CA ASP A 28 0.42 -5.59 -16.95
C ASP A 28 -0.66 -4.55 -17.28
N LYS A 29 -1.70 -4.96 -18.02
CA LYS A 29 -2.83 -4.14 -18.49
C LYS A 29 -4.18 -4.56 -17.88
N SER A 30 -4.19 -5.59 -17.04
CA SER A 30 -5.39 -6.13 -16.42
C SER A 30 -5.36 -5.94 -14.91
N VAL A 31 -6.52 -5.73 -14.32
CA VAL A 31 -6.65 -5.59 -12.87
C VAL A 31 -7.67 -6.61 -12.41
N SER A 32 -7.21 -7.64 -11.72
CA SER A 32 -8.03 -8.74 -11.23
C SER A 32 -7.91 -8.88 -9.73
N GLU A 33 -8.92 -9.50 -9.13
CA GLU A 33 -8.87 -9.86 -7.72
C GLU A 33 -7.79 -10.94 -7.49
N LYS A 34 -7.04 -10.79 -6.40
CA LYS A 34 -6.10 -11.77 -5.88
C LYS A 34 -6.25 -11.89 -4.37
N ARG A 35 -6.12 -13.10 -3.85
CA ARG A 35 -5.98 -13.36 -2.41
C ARG A 35 -4.84 -14.30 -2.13
N ARG A 36 -4.32 -14.25 -0.91
CA ARG A 36 -3.24 -15.11 -0.42
C ARG A 36 -3.67 -15.82 0.86
N ARG A 37 -2.95 -16.88 1.23
CA ARG A 37 -3.03 -17.52 2.54
C ARG A 37 -1.64 -17.88 3.02
N GLU A 38 -1.48 -17.97 4.33
CA GLU A 38 -0.20 -18.31 4.96
C GLU A 38 -0.23 -19.76 5.48
N CYS A 39 0.93 -20.37 5.61
CA CYS A 39 1.09 -21.71 6.16
C CYS A 39 1.39 -21.61 7.67
N ASP A 40 0.40 -21.16 8.43
CA ASP A 40 0.53 -20.72 9.82
C ASP A 40 -0.46 -21.41 10.78
N ASN A 41 -1.27 -22.37 10.30
CA ASN A 41 -2.28 -23.03 11.11
C ASN A 41 -2.25 -24.57 10.99
N PRO A 42 -1.26 -25.24 11.62
CA PRO A 42 -0.16 -24.67 12.40
C PRO A 42 1.03 -24.26 11.51
N THR A 43 1.93 -23.44 12.03
CA THR A 43 3.23 -23.18 11.38
C THR A 43 4.09 -24.45 11.41
N PRO A 44 4.80 -24.81 10.32
CA PRO A 44 5.72 -25.95 10.34
C PRO A 44 6.86 -25.76 11.35
N GLU A 45 7.08 -26.75 12.21
CA GLU A 45 8.17 -26.77 13.19
C GLU A 45 8.93 -28.10 13.17
N PHE A 46 10.14 -28.10 13.73
CA PHE A 46 10.98 -29.30 13.90
C PHE A 46 11.15 -30.11 12.60
N LYS A 47 11.55 -29.41 11.53
CA LYS A 47 11.67 -29.94 10.15
C LYS A 47 10.34 -30.46 9.58
N GLY A 48 9.23 -29.93 10.09
CA GLY A 48 7.89 -29.92 9.53
C GLY A 48 7.87 -29.72 8.02
N ASN A 49 6.98 -30.39 7.30
CA ASN A 49 6.80 -30.05 5.89
C ASN A 49 5.99 -28.76 5.78
N TYR A 50 6.33 -27.92 4.82
CA TYR A 50 5.50 -26.79 4.41
C TYR A 50 4.16 -27.29 3.83
N CYS A 51 3.16 -26.40 3.81
CA CYS A 51 1.83 -26.70 3.32
C CYS A 51 1.85 -27.09 1.84
N LYS A 52 1.02 -28.07 1.47
CA LYS A 52 0.87 -28.52 0.07
C LYS A 52 -0.26 -27.74 -0.62
N GLY A 53 -0.02 -27.33 -1.86
CA GLY A 53 -0.99 -26.61 -2.70
C GLY A 53 -0.62 -25.14 -2.91
N ILE A 54 -1.55 -24.38 -3.48
CA ILE A 54 -1.35 -22.96 -3.81
C ILE A 54 -1.50 -22.06 -2.57
N ASP A 55 -0.65 -21.07 -2.45
CA ASP A 55 -0.69 -19.97 -1.47
C ASP A 55 -1.33 -18.70 -2.04
N GLU A 56 -1.44 -18.60 -3.36
CA GLU A 56 -2.07 -17.49 -4.07
C GLU A 56 -3.23 -17.96 -4.95
N GLN A 57 -4.30 -17.16 -5.04
CA GLN A 57 -5.44 -17.41 -5.91
C GLN A 57 -5.87 -16.13 -6.63
N PHE A 58 -6.12 -16.24 -7.93
CA PHE A 58 -6.69 -15.20 -8.77
C PHE A 58 -8.21 -15.38 -8.91
N GLY A 59 -8.93 -14.28 -8.81
CA GLY A 59 -10.37 -14.19 -9.03
C GLY A 59 -10.70 -13.98 -10.51
N ASN A 60 -11.97 -14.22 -10.86
CA ASN A 60 -12.48 -14.01 -12.21
C ASN A 60 -13.06 -12.60 -12.44
N LYS A 61 -13.16 -11.78 -11.38
CA LYS A 61 -13.67 -10.42 -11.47
C LYS A 61 -12.56 -9.44 -11.82
N THR A 62 -12.86 -8.58 -12.78
CA THR A 62 -12.07 -7.38 -13.03
C THR A 62 -12.42 -6.35 -11.96
N CYS A 63 -11.40 -5.69 -11.42
CA CYS A 63 -11.62 -4.63 -10.45
C CYS A 63 -12.01 -3.33 -11.15
N GLU A 64 -13.06 -2.68 -10.64
CA GLU A 64 -13.54 -1.42 -11.19
C GLU A 64 -12.48 -0.30 -11.10
N PRO A 65 -12.31 0.50 -12.17
CA PRO A 65 -11.44 1.65 -12.16
C PRO A 65 -11.91 2.66 -11.12
N VAL A 66 -10.97 3.28 -10.40
CA VAL A 66 -11.26 4.43 -9.56
C VAL A 66 -10.44 5.59 -10.05
N ASN A 67 -11.14 6.58 -10.59
CA ASN A 67 -10.54 7.82 -11.05
C ASN A 67 -10.06 8.65 -9.86
N GLY A 68 -8.96 9.36 -10.07
CA GLY A 68 -8.40 10.25 -9.08
C GLY A 68 -9.28 11.47 -8.83
N GLY A 69 -9.34 11.88 -7.57
CA GLY A 69 -9.90 13.17 -7.17
C GLY A 69 -8.83 14.04 -6.53
N TRP A 70 -8.92 15.34 -6.77
CA TRP A 70 -8.03 16.31 -6.15
C TRP A 70 -8.28 16.34 -4.64
N GLY A 71 -7.21 16.18 -3.87
CA GLY A 71 -7.17 16.61 -2.50
C GLY A 71 -7.11 18.14 -2.39
N GLU A 72 -7.25 18.61 -1.15
CA GLU A 72 -7.16 20.03 -0.84
C GLU A 72 -5.81 20.62 -1.25
N TRP A 73 -5.82 21.91 -1.57
CA TRP A 73 -4.59 22.66 -1.73
C TRP A 73 -3.86 22.77 -0.40
N SER A 74 -2.54 22.64 -0.45
CA SER A 74 -1.67 22.99 0.67
C SER A 74 -1.77 24.49 0.97
N GLU A 75 -1.32 24.86 2.17
CA GLU A 75 -1.08 26.26 2.48
C GLU A 75 -0.09 26.89 1.49
N TRP A 76 -0.23 28.20 1.30
CA TRP A 76 0.65 28.99 0.46
C TRP A 76 2.03 29.13 1.12
N SER A 77 3.07 28.80 0.37
CA SER A 77 4.47 28.92 0.80
C SER A 77 5.19 29.96 -0.03
N CYS A 78 6.07 30.72 0.61
CA CYS A 78 6.85 31.78 -0.03
C CYS A 78 8.12 31.22 -0.65
N VAL A 79 8.28 31.44 -1.96
CA VAL A 79 9.51 31.09 -2.68
C VAL A 79 10.38 32.31 -2.94
N SER A 80 9.79 33.51 -2.92
CA SER A 80 10.52 34.80 -2.95
C SER A 80 9.69 35.88 -2.25
N ASN A 81 10.21 37.11 -2.19
CA ASN A 81 9.51 38.22 -1.52
C ASN A 81 8.15 38.59 -2.15
N TRP A 82 7.87 38.10 -3.36
CA TRP A 82 6.72 38.50 -4.17
C TRP A 82 6.02 37.31 -4.83
N LEU A 83 6.40 36.07 -4.49
CA LEU A 83 5.88 34.87 -5.13
C LEU A 83 5.56 33.82 -4.08
N GLN A 84 4.29 33.41 -4.10
CA GLN A 84 3.80 32.28 -3.32
C GLN A 84 3.43 31.12 -4.23
N THR A 85 3.65 29.91 -3.75
CA THR A 85 3.24 28.67 -4.41
C THR A 85 2.48 27.78 -3.44
N ASN A 86 1.58 26.96 -3.98
CA ASN A 86 0.98 25.86 -3.25
C ASN A 86 0.84 24.65 -4.17
N LYS A 87 0.53 23.50 -3.57
CA LYS A 87 0.36 22.24 -4.30
C LYS A 87 -0.83 21.46 -3.76
N ARG A 88 -1.39 20.59 -4.58
CA ARG A 88 -2.42 19.61 -4.21
C ARG A 88 -2.04 18.25 -4.75
N TYR A 89 -2.60 17.20 -4.17
CA TYR A 89 -2.32 15.83 -4.58
C TYR A 89 -3.57 15.17 -5.18
N CYS A 90 -3.36 14.22 -6.08
CA CYS A 90 -4.44 13.43 -6.67
C CYS A 90 -4.67 12.18 -5.80
N ASP A 91 -5.24 12.39 -4.62
CA ASP A 91 -5.34 11.38 -3.57
C ASP A 91 -6.72 11.32 -2.86
N LYS A 92 -7.73 12.05 -3.33
CA LYS A 92 -9.10 12.08 -2.77
C LYS A 92 -10.19 11.74 -3.82
N PRO A 93 -10.27 10.48 -4.29
CA PRO A 93 -9.44 9.33 -3.95
C PRO A 93 -8.16 9.25 -4.81
N ARG A 94 -7.20 8.42 -4.40
CA ARG A 94 -6.04 8.09 -5.24
C ARG A 94 -6.50 7.21 -6.43
N PRO A 95 -6.09 7.50 -7.67
CA PRO A 95 -6.38 6.65 -8.80
C PRO A 95 -5.91 5.21 -8.55
N ARG A 96 -6.76 4.23 -8.87
CA ARG A 96 -6.42 2.81 -8.82
C ARG A 96 -7.13 2.05 -9.94
N ASN A 97 -6.67 0.83 -10.18
CA ASN A 97 -7.27 -0.10 -11.14
C ASN A 97 -7.41 0.51 -12.56
N ASN A 98 -6.35 1.16 -13.07
CA ASN A 98 -6.37 1.92 -14.33
C ASN A 98 -7.37 3.09 -14.39
N GLY A 99 -7.86 3.59 -13.25
CA GLY A 99 -8.62 4.83 -13.22
C GLY A 99 -7.78 6.04 -13.64
N ALA A 100 -8.44 7.04 -14.23
CA ALA A 100 -7.80 8.24 -14.75
C ALA A 100 -7.11 9.05 -13.64
N PHE A 101 -5.96 9.66 -13.97
CA PHE A 101 -5.33 10.65 -13.09
C PHE A 101 -6.09 11.98 -13.12
N CYS A 102 -5.93 12.79 -12.08
CA CYS A 102 -6.62 14.08 -11.97
C CYS A 102 -6.21 15.03 -13.10
N GLN A 103 -7.21 15.72 -13.68
CA GLN A 103 -6.98 16.70 -14.74
C GLN A 103 -6.62 18.08 -14.15
N GLY A 104 -5.66 18.75 -14.80
CA GLY A 104 -5.18 20.10 -14.43
C GLY A 104 -3.88 20.10 -13.61
N SER A 105 -3.47 21.29 -13.17
CA SER A 105 -2.18 21.47 -12.47
C SER A 105 -2.24 21.04 -11.01
N ALA A 106 -1.18 20.35 -10.57
CA ALA A 106 -0.92 20.01 -9.17
C ALA A 106 -0.24 21.14 -8.39
N ASN A 107 0.27 22.16 -9.09
CA ASN A 107 0.95 23.32 -8.52
C ASN A 107 0.25 24.60 -8.98
N SER A 108 0.20 25.60 -8.12
CA SER A 108 -0.25 26.95 -8.47
C SER A 108 0.70 27.99 -7.89
N SER A 109 0.76 29.15 -8.54
CA SER A 109 1.59 30.28 -8.15
C SER A 109 0.80 31.57 -8.20
N ARG A 110 1.11 32.50 -7.29
CA ARG A 110 0.52 33.84 -7.27
C ARG A 110 1.54 34.90 -6.87
N ALA A 111 1.44 36.07 -7.50
CA ALA A 111 2.20 37.24 -7.10
C ALA A 111 1.58 37.84 -5.83
N ALA A 112 2.28 37.74 -4.70
CA ALA A 112 1.85 38.28 -3.42
C ALA A 112 3.07 38.60 -2.56
N LYS A 113 3.06 39.74 -1.86
CA LYS A 113 4.11 40.08 -0.90
C LYS A 113 4.14 39.03 0.21
N CYS A 114 5.29 38.44 0.44
CA CYS A 114 5.52 37.56 1.58
C CYS A 114 7.02 37.37 1.83
N ALA A 115 7.43 36.57 2.82
CA ALA A 115 8.85 36.31 3.11
C ALA A 115 9.13 34.80 3.14
N PRO A 116 10.18 34.32 2.46
CA PRO A 116 10.56 32.92 2.53
C PRO A 116 11.05 32.55 3.94
N PRO A 117 10.76 31.32 4.42
CA PRO A 117 11.23 30.88 5.73
C PRO A 117 12.77 30.94 5.78
N GLY A 118 13.31 31.53 6.84
CA GLY A 118 14.75 31.69 7.06
C GLY A 118 15.36 33.03 6.62
N ARG A 119 14.56 33.99 6.11
CA ARG A 119 15.03 35.37 5.90
C ARG A 119 14.69 36.23 7.12
N PRO A 120 15.67 36.73 7.89
CA PRO A 120 15.37 37.66 8.97
C PRO A 120 14.79 38.94 8.36
N THR A 121 13.64 39.38 8.88
CA THR A 121 13.09 40.71 8.62
C THR A 121 14.10 41.73 9.14
N GLN A 122 14.71 42.51 8.24
CA GLN A 122 15.38 43.77 8.60
C GLN A 122 14.33 44.84 8.83
#